data_AF-A0A7C5JK06-F1
#
_entry.id   AF-A0A7C5JK06-F1
#
_cell.length_a   1.000
_cell.length_b   1.000
_cell.length_c   1.000
_cell.angle_alpha   90.00
_cell.angle_beta   90.00
_cell.angle_gamma   90.00
#
_symmetry.space_group_name_H-M   'P 1'
#
loop_
_entity.id
_entity.type
_entity.pdbx_description
1 polymer ?
#
loop_
_entity_poly.entity_id
_entity_poly.type
_entity_poly.pdbx_seq_one_letter_code
_entity_poly.pdbx_strand_id
1 'polypeptide(L)'
;MKKNIFLLSIIIILAIVAYYLVRADKKADKNYDFSYREFAVENVDGIHFINIFKRNDQPLNFQKKGDKWYVNEKYLVDENPMQNILAVFKRIRIKYVPPDAAVENIMKSMIGNSIKVELYDKNHSAIKKFYVGGSPENSNGTYFVMEGS
;
A
#
# COMPACT_ATOMS: atom_id res chain seq x y z
N MET A 1 44.86 22.46 36.13
CA MET A 1 44.40 21.08 36.44
C MET A 1 42.91 21.00 36.73
N LYS A 2 42.31 21.83 37.61
CA LYS A 2 40.85 21.84 37.89
C LYS A 2 39.97 22.10 36.66
N LYS A 3 40.41 22.97 35.74
CA LYS A 3 39.70 23.30 34.49
C LYS A 3 39.64 22.13 33.49
N ASN A 4 40.70 21.30 33.46
CA ASN A 4 40.74 20.09 32.63
C ASN A 4 39.87 18.97 33.21
N ILE A 5 39.79 18.87 34.54
CA ILE A 5 38.91 17.91 35.23
C ILE A 5 37.43 18.27 34.97
N PHE A 6 37.09 19.55 34.99
CA PHE A 6 35.75 20.03 34.64
C PHE A 6 35.38 19.77 33.17
N LEU A 7 36.34 19.93 32.24
CA LEU A 7 36.12 19.60 30.83
C LEU A 7 35.91 18.09 30.63
N LEU A 8 36.67 17.26 31.36
CA LEU A 8 36.55 15.80 31.31
C LEU A 8 35.18 15.33 31.81
N SER A 9 34.65 15.95 32.89
CA SER A 9 33.31 15.60 33.40
C SER A 9 32.20 15.93 32.41
N ILE A 10 32.32 17.04 31.67
CA ILE A 10 31.36 17.40 30.62
C ILE A 10 31.36 16.38 29.47
N ILE A 11 32.53 15.92 29.05
CA ILE A 11 32.66 14.92 27.97
C ILE A 11 32.05 13.58 28.41
N ILE A 12 32.24 13.17 29.66
CA ILE A 12 31.64 11.95 30.22
C ILE A 12 30.11 12.06 30.26
N ILE A 13 29.58 13.20 30.68
CA ILE A 13 28.12 13.44 30.69
C ILE A 13 27.56 13.41 29.26
N LEU A 14 28.22 14.06 28.30
CA LEU A 14 27.84 14.02 26.89
C LEU A 14 27.86 12.59 26.32
N ALA A 15 28.88 11.78 26.66
CA ALA A 15 28.97 10.40 26.23
C ALA A 15 27.84 9.52 26.81
N ILE A 16 27.48 9.75 28.09
CA ILE A 16 26.35 9.06 28.73
C ILE A 16 25.03 9.44 28.06
N VAL A 17 24.79 10.73 27.83
CA VAL A 17 23.57 11.20 27.14
C VAL A 17 23.50 10.64 25.73
N ALA A 18 24.59 10.69 24.95
CA ALA A 18 24.64 10.11 23.62
C ALA A 18 24.37 8.59 23.63
N TYR A 19 24.92 7.86 24.61
CA TYR A 19 24.69 6.43 24.78
C TYR A 19 23.21 6.11 25.06
N TYR A 20 22.54 6.91 25.90
CA TYR A 20 21.11 6.75 26.18
C TYR A 20 20.24 7.10 24.98
N LEU A 21 20.57 8.15 24.22
CA LEU A 21 19.84 8.54 23.02
C LEU A 21 19.94 7.47 21.93
N VAL A 22 21.14 6.96 21.64
CA VAL A 22 21.34 5.91 20.63
C VAL A 22 20.63 4.59 21.00
N ARG A 23 20.46 4.30 22.30
CA ARG A 23 19.69 3.12 22.75
C ARG A 23 18.18 3.36 22.76
N ALA A 24 17.72 4.59 22.99
CA ALA A 24 16.31 4.94 22.91
C ALA A 24 15.75 4.83 21.47
N ASP A 25 16.60 5.09 20.46
CA ASP A 25 16.24 4.95 19.05
C ASP A 25 16.30 3.52 18.52
N LYS A 26 16.80 2.55 19.30
CA LYS A 26 16.66 1.12 18.99
C LYS A 26 15.28 0.59 19.34
N LYS A 27 14.22 1.37 19.07
CA LYS A 27 12.88 0.80 18.93
C LYS A 27 12.86 -0.01 17.64
N ALA A 28 13.29 -1.25 17.80
CA ALA A 28 12.95 -2.42 17.02
C ALA A 28 12.83 -2.19 15.50
N ASP A 29 13.73 -2.84 14.76
CA ASP A 29 13.29 -3.58 13.57
C ASP A 29 12.16 -4.51 14.02
N LYS A 30 10.96 -3.96 14.15
CA LYS A 30 9.74 -4.74 14.19
C LYS A 30 9.74 -5.35 12.81
N ASN A 31 9.99 -6.65 12.74
CA ASN A 31 9.51 -7.48 11.65
C ASN A 31 8.00 -7.24 11.60
N TYR A 32 7.60 -6.18 10.91
CA TYR A 32 6.21 -5.90 10.61
C TYR A 32 5.80 -7.09 9.77
N ASP A 33 4.97 -7.95 10.35
CA ASP A 33 4.26 -8.94 9.57
C ASP A 33 3.42 -8.17 8.56
N PHE A 34 3.86 -8.15 7.30
CA PHE A 34 3.18 -7.43 6.23
C PHE A 34 2.12 -8.29 5.55
N SER A 35 1.93 -9.55 5.95
CA SER A 35 1.05 -10.51 5.29
C SER A 35 -0.38 -9.99 5.16
N TYR A 36 -0.91 -9.34 6.21
CA TYR A 36 -2.24 -8.73 6.19
C TYR A 36 -2.34 -7.45 5.34
N ARG A 37 -1.21 -6.85 4.96
CA ARG A 37 -1.12 -5.67 4.07
C ARG A 37 -0.74 -6.04 2.65
N GLU A 38 -0.57 -7.32 2.34
CA GLU A 38 -0.20 -7.74 1.00
C GLU A 38 -1.34 -7.42 0.04
N PHE A 39 -1.10 -6.49 -0.88
CA PHE A 39 -2.04 -6.17 -1.94
C PHE A 39 -1.99 -7.22 -3.06
N ALA A 40 -0.92 -8.01 -3.14
CA ALA A 40 -0.74 -9.05 -4.14
C ALA A 40 -1.76 -10.18 -3.96
N VAL A 41 -2.30 -10.69 -5.07
CA VAL A 41 -3.11 -11.91 -5.11
C VAL A 41 -2.28 -13.03 -5.72
N GLU A 42 -1.96 -14.05 -4.94
CA GLU A 42 -1.12 -15.17 -5.41
C GLU A 42 -1.77 -15.93 -6.58
N ASN A 43 -3.05 -16.28 -6.41
CA ASN A 43 -3.86 -16.97 -7.41
C ASN A 43 -4.86 -16.02 -8.06
N VAL A 44 -4.42 -15.33 -9.12
CA VAL A 44 -5.28 -14.45 -9.91
C VAL A 44 -6.33 -15.20 -10.75
N ASP A 45 -6.16 -16.49 -10.99
CA ASP A 45 -7.12 -17.29 -11.76
C ASP A 45 -8.44 -17.50 -11.00
N GLY A 46 -8.38 -17.41 -9.67
CA GLY A 46 -9.54 -17.43 -8.78
C GLY A 46 -10.35 -16.14 -8.77
N ILE A 47 -9.87 -15.06 -9.40
CA ILE A 47 -10.63 -13.81 -9.55
C ILE A 47 -11.67 -14.00 -10.66
N HIS A 48 -12.94 -13.79 -10.32
CA HIS A 48 -14.06 -13.89 -11.26
C HIS A 48 -14.78 -12.55 -11.48
N PHE A 49 -14.72 -11.65 -10.50
CA PHE A 49 -15.28 -10.31 -10.63
C PHE A 49 -14.27 -9.26 -10.19
N ILE A 50 -14.15 -8.20 -10.97
CA ILE A 50 -13.33 -7.03 -10.65
C ILE A 50 -14.24 -5.82 -10.81
N ASN A 51 -14.48 -5.10 -9.72
CA ASN A 51 -15.21 -3.84 -9.78
C ASN A 51 -14.24 -2.69 -9.55
N ILE A 52 -14.22 -1.75 -10.49
CA ILE A 52 -13.40 -0.56 -10.43
C ILE A 52 -14.31 0.66 -10.36
N PHE A 53 -14.16 1.44 -9.30
CA PHE A 53 -14.92 2.66 -9.08
C PHE A 53 -13.96 3.85 -9.02
N LYS A 54 -14.31 4.91 -9.73
CA LYS A 54 -13.63 6.20 -9.61
C LYS A 54 -14.69 7.28 -9.51
N ARG A 55 -14.44 8.28 -8.67
CA ARG A 55 -15.38 9.38 -8.48
C ARG A 55 -15.65 10.07 -9.82
N ASN A 56 -16.92 10.32 -10.10
CA ASN A 56 -17.45 10.95 -11.33
C ASN A 56 -17.35 10.10 -12.62
N ASP A 57 -16.79 8.89 -12.56
CA ASP A 57 -16.74 7.97 -13.69
C ASP A 57 -17.81 6.87 -13.52
N GLN A 58 -18.23 6.26 -14.63
CA GLN A 58 -19.07 5.07 -14.59
C GLN A 58 -18.26 3.88 -14.03
N PRO A 59 -18.84 3.08 -13.11
CA PRO A 59 -18.19 1.86 -12.63
C PRO A 59 -17.83 0.92 -13.78
N LEU A 60 -16.67 0.29 -13.69
CA LEU A 60 -16.26 -0.78 -14.58
C LEU A 60 -16.38 -2.10 -13.82
N ASN A 61 -17.37 -2.89 -14.22
CA ASN A 61 -17.63 -4.20 -13.62
C ASN A 61 -17.18 -5.28 -14.60
N PHE A 62 -16.05 -5.91 -14.31
CA PHE A 62 -15.52 -7.01 -15.09
C PHE A 62 -16.02 -8.34 -14.53
N GLN A 63 -16.45 -9.22 -15.42
CA GLN A 63 -16.92 -10.56 -15.11
C GLN A 63 -16.22 -11.58 -16.00
N LYS A 64 -15.65 -12.62 -15.39
CA LYS A 64 -15.09 -13.78 -16.08
C LYS A 64 -16.20 -14.77 -16.45
N LYS A 65 -16.36 -15.06 -17.73
CA LYS A 65 -17.29 -16.07 -18.27
C LYS A 65 -16.49 -17.09 -19.09
N GLY A 66 -16.23 -18.26 -18.51
CA GLY A 66 -15.25 -19.20 -19.06
C GLY A 66 -13.85 -18.60 -19.01
N ASP A 67 -13.17 -18.54 -20.15
CA ASP A 67 -11.83 -17.97 -20.28
C ASP A 67 -11.82 -16.51 -20.73
N LYS A 68 -13.00 -15.91 -20.92
CA LYS A 68 -13.15 -14.55 -21.46
C LYS A 68 -13.66 -13.59 -20.39
N TRP A 69 -13.20 -12.34 -20.49
CA TRP A 69 -13.63 -11.25 -19.62
C TRP A 69 -14.62 -10.34 -20.33
N TYR A 70 -15.66 -9.96 -19.62
CA TYR A 70 -16.68 -9.03 -20.08
C TYR A 70 -16.73 -7.83 -19.15
N VAL A 71 -16.82 -6.62 -19.69
CA VAL A 71 -17.03 -5.39 -18.92
C VAL A 71 -18.47 -4.92 -19.06
N ASN A 72 -19.06 -4.53 -17.93
CA ASN A 72 -20.44 -4.06 -17.79
C ASN A 72 -21.44 -5.02 -18.46
N GLU A 73 -21.18 -6.32 -18.29
CA GLU A 73 -21.96 -7.46 -18.80
C GLU A 73 -22.13 -7.54 -20.33
N LYS A 74 -21.61 -6.57 -21.08
CA LYS A 74 -21.94 -6.35 -22.48
C LYS A 74 -20.74 -6.50 -23.42
N TYR A 75 -19.60 -5.90 -23.07
CA TYR A 75 -18.47 -5.79 -23.99
C TYR A 75 -17.40 -6.82 -23.67
N LEU A 76 -16.96 -7.58 -24.67
CA LEU A 76 -15.79 -8.44 -24.55
C LEU A 76 -14.54 -7.56 -24.36
N VAL A 77 -13.75 -7.89 -23.35
CA VAL A 77 -12.49 -7.19 -23.05
C VAL A 77 -11.37 -7.87 -23.82
N ASP A 78 -10.51 -7.06 -24.45
CA ASP A 78 -9.31 -7.56 -25.09
C ASP A 78 -8.40 -8.24 -24.06
N GLU A 79 -7.78 -9.36 -24.44
CA GLU A 79 -6.97 -10.17 -23.54
C GLU A 79 -5.72 -9.42 -23.07
N ASN A 80 -5.11 -8.58 -23.91
CA ASN A 80 -3.88 -7.87 -23.57
C ASN A 80 -4.04 -6.89 -22.39
N PRO A 81 -4.99 -5.92 -22.42
CA PRO A 81 -5.19 -5.02 -21.28
C PRO A 81 -5.65 -5.78 -20.03
N MET A 82 -6.44 -6.84 -20.18
CA MET A 82 -6.86 -7.65 -19.04
C MET A 82 -5.68 -8.39 -18.40
N GLN A 83 -4.78 -8.97 -19.19
CA GLN A 83 -3.56 -9.58 -18.67
C GLN A 83 -2.68 -8.57 -17.94
N ASN A 84 -2.60 -7.33 -18.40
CA ASN A 84 -1.88 -6.26 -17.70
C ASN A 84 -2.51 -5.96 -16.32
N ILE A 85 -3.84 -5.87 -16.25
CA ILE A 85 -4.57 -5.66 -14.98
C ILE A 85 -4.31 -6.82 -14.00
N LEU A 86 -4.45 -8.07 -14.47
CA LEU A 86 -4.19 -9.25 -13.64
C LEU A 86 -2.72 -9.35 -13.21
N ALA A 87 -1.79 -8.96 -14.08
CA ALA A 87 -0.37 -8.91 -13.76
C ALA A 87 -0.07 -7.88 -12.66
N VAL A 88 -0.76 -6.73 -12.64
CA VAL A 88 -0.68 -5.76 -11.55
C VAL A 88 -1.12 -6.41 -10.24
N PHE A 89 -2.28 -7.07 -10.19
CA PHE A 89 -2.74 -7.74 -8.96
C PHE A 89 -1.80 -8.84 -8.48
N LYS A 90 -1.14 -9.56 -9.39
CA LYS A 90 -0.16 -10.59 -9.03
C LYS A 90 1.17 -10.02 -8.53
N ARG A 91 1.58 -8.86 -9.03
CA ARG A 91 2.96 -8.35 -8.88
C ARG A 91 3.09 -7.12 -7.99
N ILE A 92 1.99 -6.49 -7.54
CA ILE A 92 2.07 -5.37 -6.59
C ILE A 92 2.89 -5.80 -5.37
N ARG A 93 3.82 -4.94 -4.95
CA ARG A 93 4.65 -5.14 -3.76
C ARG A 93 4.66 -3.89 -2.92
N ILE A 94 4.66 -4.06 -1.60
CA ILE A 94 4.84 -2.96 -0.67
C ILE A 94 6.29 -2.50 -0.76
N LYS A 95 6.49 -1.22 -1.05
CA LYS A 95 7.84 -0.62 -1.05
C LYS A 95 8.23 -0.19 0.36
N TYR A 96 7.35 0.53 1.05
CA TYR A 96 7.47 0.93 2.45
C TYR A 96 6.10 1.39 2.95
N VAL A 97 5.95 1.50 4.27
CA VAL A 97 4.78 2.13 4.89
C VAL A 97 5.10 3.61 5.12
N PRO A 98 4.26 4.56 4.66
CA PRO A 98 4.48 5.98 4.92
C PRO A 98 4.56 6.29 6.42
N PRO A 99 5.35 7.29 6.84
CA PRO A 99 5.39 7.73 8.23
C PRO A 99 4.02 8.30 8.65
N ASP A 100 3.63 8.12 9.90
CA ASP A 100 2.31 8.53 10.44
C ASP A 100 2.00 10.01 10.16
N ALA A 101 3.00 10.88 10.22
CA ALA A 101 2.87 12.32 9.94
C ALA A 101 2.45 12.62 8.48
N ALA A 102 2.72 11.72 7.53
CA ALA A 102 2.33 11.87 6.13
C ALA A 102 0.96 11.25 5.83
N VAL A 103 0.45 10.36 6.68
CA VAL A 103 -0.79 9.59 6.43
C VAL A 103 -1.98 10.52 6.22
N GLU A 104 -2.16 11.54 7.06
CA GLU A 104 -3.29 12.47 6.94
C GLU A 104 -3.29 13.20 5.58
N ASN A 105 -2.13 13.69 5.14
CA ASN A 105 -1.99 14.38 3.86
C ASN A 105 -2.22 13.43 2.69
N ILE A 106 -1.72 12.20 2.77
CA ILE A 106 -1.95 11.16 1.76
C ILE A 106 -3.45 10.86 1.66
N MET A 107 -4.12 10.61 2.79
CA MET A 107 -5.56 10.34 2.84
C MET A 107 -6.36 11.51 2.25
N LYS A 108 -6.04 12.76 2.61
CA LYS A 108 -6.67 13.95 2.02
C LYS A 108 -6.49 14.00 0.50
N SER A 109 -5.30 13.67 -0.01
CA SER A 109 -5.04 13.64 -1.46
C SER A 109 -5.86 12.56 -2.19
N MET A 110 -6.20 11.48 -1.49
CA MET A 110 -6.99 10.37 -2.03
C MET A 110 -8.50 10.65 -2.03
N ILE A 111 -8.98 11.62 -1.23
CA ILE A 111 -10.39 11.99 -1.18
C ILE A 111 -10.82 12.47 -2.57
N GLY A 112 -11.66 11.68 -3.22
CA GLY A 112 -12.25 12.02 -4.52
C GLY A 112 -11.37 11.79 -5.75
N ASN A 113 -10.09 11.46 -5.58
CA ASN A 113 -9.18 11.14 -6.69
C ASN A 113 -8.73 9.69 -6.69
N SER A 114 -9.06 8.92 -5.65
CA SER A 114 -8.73 7.49 -5.59
C SER A 114 -9.61 6.63 -6.47
N ILE A 115 -9.03 5.51 -6.90
CA ILE A 115 -9.71 4.42 -7.59
C ILE A 115 -9.94 3.32 -6.57
N LYS A 116 -11.20 2.96 -6.32
CA LYS A 116 -11.54 1.77 -5.53
C LYS A 116 -11.50 0.55 -6.44
N VAL A 117 -10.80 -0.49 -6.01
CA VAL A 117 -10.75 -1.79 -6.67
C VAL A 117 -11.26 -2.85 -5.70
N GLU A 118 -12.23 -3.62 -6.15
CA GLU A 118 -12.78 -4.75 -5.42
C GLU A 118 -12.64 -6.02 -6.25
N LEU A 119 -12.07 -7.05 -5.65
CA LEU A 119 -11.82 -8.35 -6.28
C LEU A 119 -12.69 -9.40 -5.59
N TYR A 120 -13.40 -10.21 -6.37
CA TYR A 120 -14.25 -11.27 -5.86
C TYR A 120 -14.00 -12.60 -6.56
N ASP A 121 -14.25 -13.68 -5.83
CA ASP A 121 -14.22 -15.05 -6.35
C ASP A 121 -15.52 -15.42 -7.09
N LYS A 122 -15.59 -16.67 -7.58
CA LYS A 122 -16.77 -17.20 -8.28
C LYS A 122 -18.05 -17.16 -7.43
N ASN A 123 -17.92 -17.23 -6.11
CA ASN A 123 -19.02 -17.23 -5.15
C ASN A 123 -19.38 -15.81 -4.68
N HIS A 124 -18.83 -14.76 -5.31
CA HIS A 124 -18.97 -13.36 -4.88
C HIS A 124 -18.40 -13.08 -3.48
N SER A 125 -17.49 -13.93 -2.99
CA SER A 125 -16.74 -13.66 -1.76
C SER A 125 -15.61 -12.69 -2.07
N ALA A 126 -15.46 -11.66 -1.23
CA ALA A 126 -14.43 -10.64 -1.40
C ALA A 126 -13.04 -11.26 -1.16
N ILE A 127 -12.17 -11.16 -2.16
CA ILE A 127 -10.76 -11.57 -2.08
C ILE A 127 -9.94 -10.42 -1.47
N LYS A 128 -10.02 -9.23 -2.09
CA LYS A 128 -9.38 -8.00 -1.61
C LYS A 128 -10.18 -6.79 -2.04
N LYS A 129 -10.14 -5.75 -1.21
CA LYS A 129 -10.68 -4.43 -1.53
C LYS A 129 -9.69 -3.36 -1.11
N PHE A 130 -9.35 -2.46 -2.02
CA PHE A 130 -8.36 -1.43 -1.76
C PHE A 130 -8.60 -0.19 -2.60
N TYR A 131 -8.02 0.91 -2.14
CA TYR A 131 -8.01 2.20 -2.81
C TYR A 131 -6.62 2.46 -3.35
N VAL A 132 -6.56 2.85 -4.62
CA VAL A 132 -5.35 3.27 -5.33
C VAL A 132 -5.38 4.79 -5.44
N GLY A 133 -4.37 5.44 -4.88
CA GLY A 133 -4.23 6.90 -4.83
C GLY A 133 -3.29 7.43 -5.90
N GLY A 134 -2.81 8.65 -5.67
CA GLY A 134 -1.77 9.27 -6.47
C GLY A 134 -0.38 8.69 -6.22
N SER A 135 0.61 9.23 -6.93
CA SER A 135 2.02 8.93 -6.70
C SER A 135 2.60 9.88 -5.63
N PRO A 136 3.59 9.45 -4.84
CA PRO A 136 4.37 10.36 -4.01
C PRO A 136 5.04 11.46 -4.86
N GLU A 137 5.47 12.56 -4.23
CA GLU A 137 6.12 13.70 -4.93
C GLU A 137 7.35 13.28 -5.74
N ASN A 138 8.13 12.32 -5.22
CA ASN A 138 9.28 11.76 -5.92
C ASN A 138 8.92 10.76 -7.04
N SER A 139 7.62 10.60 -7.33
CA SER A 139 7.03 9.71 -8.34
C SER A 139 7.45 8.23 -8.25
N ASN A 140 7.99 7.79 -7.11
CA ASN A 140 8.61 6.47 -6.97
C ASN A 140 7.67 5.44 -6.32
N GLY A 141 6.43 5.37 -6.81
CA GLY A 141 5.41 4.42 -6.37
C GLY A 141 4.00 4.99 -6.47
N THR A 142 3.04 4.29 -5.91
CA THR A 142 1.64 4.72 -5.85
C THR A 142 1.12 4.41 -4.45
N TYR A 143 0.30 5.31 -3.89
CA TYR A 143 -0.30 5.06 -2.60
C TYR A 143 -1.42 4.03 -2.71
N PHE A 144 -1.40 3.06 -1.81
CA PHE A 144 -2.44 2.04 -1.68
C PHE A 144 -2.94 2.03 -0.24
N VAL A 145 -4.26 1.84 -0.08
CA VAL A 145 -4.90 1.72 1.23
C VAL A 145 -5.86 0.52 1.17
N MET A 146 -5.71 -0.43 2.09
CA MET A 146 -6.62 -1.56 2.19
C MET A 146 -7.95 -1.08 2.79
N GLU A 147 -9.09 -1.53 2.27
CA GLU A 147 -10.39 -1.20 2.86
C GLU A 147 -10.54 -1.95 4.20
N GLY A 148 -10.88 -1.23 5.28
CA GLY A 148 -11.09 -1.80 6.61
C GLY A 148 -9.82 -1.93 7.48
N SER A 149 -8.68 -1.37 7.05
CA SER A 149 -7.44 -1.28 7.86
C SER A 149 -7.42 -0.12 8.83
#